data_AF-A0A945WGV7-F1
#
_entry.id   AF-A0A945WGV7-F1
#
_cell.length_a   1.000
_cell.length_b   1.000
_cell.length_c   1.000
_cell.angle_alpha   90.00
_cell.angle_beta   90.00
_cell.angle_gamma   90.00
#
_symmetry.space_group_name_H-M   'P 1'
#
loop_
_entity.id
_entity.type
_entity.pdbx_description
1 polymer ?
#
loop_
_entity_poly.entity_id
_entity_poly.type
_entity_poly.pdbx_seq_one_letter_code
_entity_poly.pdbx_strand_id
1 'polypeptide(L)'
;MKQFLLLLFVISGLTVKSQVTFYIDDDISYPDFSVRISDDVSYPDIRIKIGSDVSYEDFTVGVTSNKSQAQFIISESRYSDYTVRADDDVSYPDLSIKAGDDVSYADITIEIRKSGTVDYVVYTEKDFITLRDIVIALLPAINYETDFKFEEINELFEE
;
A
#
# COMPACT_ATOMS: atom_id res chain seq x y z
N MET A 1 -42.23 36.11 5.21
CA MET A 1 -40.92 35.87 5.83
C MET A 1 -40.74 34.37 5.97
N LYS A 2 -39.63 33.83 5.42
CA LYS A 2 -38.81 32.71 5.94
C LYS A 2 -39.56 31.40 6.28
N GLN A 3 -39.24 30.23 5.75
CA GLN A 3 -37.91 29.65 5.59
C GLN A 3 -37.93 28.57 4.50
N PHE A 4 -36.93 28.62 3.61
CA PHE A 4 -36.59 27.55 2.68
C PHE A 4 -35.82 26.50 3.50
N LEU A 5 -36.33 25.28 3.58
CA LEU A 5 -35.63 24.17 4.24
C LEU A 5 -34.53 23.69 3.28
N LEU A 6 -33.31 24.20 3.48
CA LEU A 6 -32.12 23.74 2.78
C LEU A 6 -31.70 22.42 3.43
N LEU A 7 -31.97 21.30 2.77
CA LEU A 7 -31.42 20.00 3.16
C LEU A 7 -29.92 20.02 2.81
N LEU A 8 -29.09 20.44 3.77
CA LEU A 8 -27.64 20.37 3.64
C LEU A 8 -27.21 18.91 3.85
N PHE A 9 -27.19 18.14 2.77
CA PHE A 9 -26.61 16.81 2.76
C PHE A 9 -25.08 16.99 2.76
N VAL A 10 -24.49 17.13 3.95
CA VAL A 10 -23.03 17.08 4.13
C VAL A 10 -22.62 15.62 3.97
N ILE A 11 -22.43 15.18 2.72
CA ILE A 11 -21.62 13.97 2.45
C ILE A 11 -20.17 14.43 2.54
N SER A 12 -19.66 14.51 3.76
CA SER A 12 -18.22 14.62 3.96
C SER A 12 -17.61 13.24 3.67
N GLY A 13 -16.99 13.09 2.50
CA GLY A 13 -15.82 12.22 2.36
C GLY A 13 -15.99 10.83 1.74
N LEU A 14 -17.16 10.43 1.23
CA LEU A 14 -17.22 9.22 0.39
C LEU A 14 -16.80 9.55 -1.05
N THR A 15 -15.53 9.91 -1.25
CA THR A 15 -14.90 9.59 -2.52
C THR A 15 -14.87 8.08 -2.56
N VAL A 16 -15.65 7.46 -3.44
CA VAL A 16 -15.44 6.06 -3.80
C VAL A 16 -14.08 6.05 -4.52
N LYS A 17 -12.98 6.06 -3.76
CA LYS A 17 -11.71 5.60 -4.31
C LYS A 17 -11.97 4.13 -4.63
N SER A 18 -11.81 3.77 -5.90
CA SER A 18 -11.92 2.37 -6.30
C SER A 18 -11.03 1.54 -5.39
N GLN A 19 -11.54 0.41 -4.91
CA GLN A 19 -10.68 -0.51 -4.18
C GLN A 19 -9.70 -1.13 -5.17
N VAL A 20 -8.44 -1.22 -4.78
CA VAL A 20 -7.42 -1.93 -5.56
C VAL A 20 -7.10 -3.22 -4.82
N THR A 21 -7.10 -4.33 -5.54
CA THR A 21 -6.91 -5.67 -5.01
C THR A 21 -5.59 -6.26 -5.51
N PHE A 22 -4.84 -6.88 -4.59
CA PHE A 22 -3.55 -7.51 -4.85
C PHE A 22 -3.61 -8.98 -4.43
N TYR A 23 -3.18 -9.89 -5.28
CA TYR A 23 -2.83 -11.25 -4.91
C TYR A 23 -1.31 -11.34 -4.80
N ILE A 24 -0.82 -11.62 -3.60
CA ILE A 24 0.61 -11.54 -3.25
C ILE A 24 1.06 -12.91 -2.76
N ASP A 25 2.04 -13.51 -3.43
CA ASP A 25 2.52 -14.87 -3.14
C ASP A 25 3.95 -15.03 -3.68
N ASP A 26 4.78 -15.90 -3.09
CA ASP A 26 6.17 -16.12 -3.53
C ASP A 26 6.26 -17.11 -4.71
N ASP A 27 5.26 -17.98 -4.89
CA ASP A 27 5.22 -19.07 -5.86
C ASP A 27 4.51 -18.70 -7.19
N ILE A 28 4.28 -17.41 -7.46
CA ILE A 28 3.66 -16.97 -8.72
C ILE A 28 4.65 -17.10 -9.89
N SER A 29 4.33 -17.93 -10.88
CA SER A 29 5.19 -18.15 -12.05
C SER A 29 5.14 -17.07 -13.13
N TYR A 30 4.02 -16.34 -13.23
CA TYR A 30 3.80 -15.27 -14.20
C TYR A 30 3.03 -14.13 -13.52
N PRO A 31 3.66 -13.44 -12.56
CA PRO A 31 3.02 -12.30 -11.93
C PRO A 31 2.95 -11.14 -12.92
N ASP A 32 2.06 -10.18 -12.67
CA ASP A 32 2.11 -8.87 -13.32
C ASP A 32 3.39 -8.13 -12.92
N PHE A 33 3.90 -8.40 -11.71
CA PHE A 33 5.09 -7.75 -11.18
C PHE A 33 5.85 -8.62 -10.16
N SER A 34 7.17 -8.55 -10.18
CA SER A 34 8.06 -9.24 -9.24
C SER A 34 8.81 -8.25 -8.35
N VAL A 35 8.67 -8.41 -7.04
CA VAL A 35 9.19 -7.45 -6.05
C VAL A 35 10.12 -8.16 -5.08
N ARG A 36 11.31 -7.57 -4.88
CA ARG A 36 12.22 -7.95 -3.80
C ARG A 36 12.07 -7.00 -2.63
N ILE A 37 11.50 -7.47 -1.51
CA ILE A 37 11.37 -6.69 -0.26
C ILE A 37 12.09 -7.41 0.87
N SER A 38 13.09 -6.74 1.45
CA SER A 38 13.80 -7.15 2.66
C SER A 38 14.43 -5.93 3.35
N ASP A 39 14.71 -6.02 4.64
CA ASP A 39 15.50 -5.05 5.40
C ASP A 39 16.99 -5.04 5.00
N ASP A 40 17.49 -6.09 4.34
CA ASP A 40 18.89 -6.26 3.94
C ASP A 40 19.17 -6.00 2.44
N VAL A 41 18.19 -5.48 1.70
CA VAL A 41 18.39 -5.09 0.29
C VAL A 41 19.52 -4.05 0.17
N SER A 42 20.53 -4.40 -0.62
CA SER A 42 21.61 -3.49 -1.03
C SER A 42 21.23 -2.77 -2.32
N TYR A 43 21.47 -1.46 -2.37
CA TYR A 43 21.08 -0.58 -3.49
C TYR A 43 19.60 -0.72 -3.89
N PRO A 44 18.65 -0.55 -2.94
CA PRO A 44 17.23 -0.58 -3.27
C PRO A 44 16.87 0.60 -4.16
N ASP A 45 15.85 0.41 -4.99
CA ASP A 45 15.20 1.47 -5.76
C ASP A 45 14.45 2.42 -4.81
N ILE A 46 13.84 1.85 -3.76
CA ILE A 46 13.04 2.59 -2.77
C ILE A 46 13.42 2.18 -1.35
N ARG A 47 13.60 3.16 -0.47
CA ARG A 47 13.73 2.94 0.98
C ARG A 47 12.47 3.35 1.71
N ILE A 48 11.86 2.41 2.43
CA ILE A 48 10.62 2.62 3.17
C ILE A 48 10.88 2.44 4.66
N LYS A 49 10.66 3.49 5.44
CA LYS A 49 10.56 3.36 6.89
C LYS A 49 9.11 3.13 7.28
N ILE A 50 8.79 2.04 7.96
CA ILE A 50 7.40 1.69 8.27
C ILE A 50 7.28 1.02 9.65
N GLY A 51 6.35 1.50 10.49
CA GLY A 51 6.20 1.01 11.86
C GLY A 51 5.09 1.73 12.65
N SER A 52 4.86 1.33 13.91
CA SER A 52 3.76 1.85 14.74
C SER A 52 4.04 3.17 15.46
N ASP A 53 5.29 3.64 15.46
CA ASP A 53 5.73 4.79 16.26
C ASP A 53 6.82 5.58 15.50
N VAL A 54 6.62 5.76 14.18
CA VAL A 54 7.51 6.58 13.36
C VAL A 54 7.21 8.06 13.58
N SER A 55 8.22 8.92 13.44
CA SER A 55 8.05 10.37 13.54
C SER A 55 8.21 11.00 12.15
N TYR A 56 7.45 12.05 11.87
CA TYR A 56 7.44 12.74 10.57
C TYR A 56 7.08 11.79 9.43
N GLU A 57 5.98 11.07 9.62
CA GLU A 57 5.40 10.23 8.58
C GLU A 57 4.92 11.07 7.40
N ASP A 58 5.10 10.53 6.20
CA ASP A 58 4.53 11.08 4.98
C ASP A 58 3.02 10.78 4.94
N PHE A 59 2.62 9.59 5.42
CA PHE A 59 1.22 9.22 5.58
C PHE A 59 1.01 8.10 6.61
N THR A 60 -0.26 7.90 6.95
CA THR A 60 -0.71 6.99 7.99
C THR A 60 -1.60 5.89 7.41
N VAL A 61 -1.48 4.68 7.95
CA VAL A 61 -2.18 3.49 7.45
C VAL A 61 -2.85 2.75 8.60
N GLY A 62 -4.09 2.34 8.38
CA GLY A 62 -4.83 1.45 9.28
C GLY A 62 -5.14 0.12 8.61
N VAL A 63 -5.20 -0.94 9.41
CA VAL A 63 -5.68 -2.25 8.95
C VAL A 63 -7.10 -2.47 9.50
N THR A 64 -8.04 -2.82 8.63
CA THR A 64 -9.45 -3.04 9.00
C THR A 64 -9.86 -4.50 8.79
N SER A 65 -10.85 -4.95 9.57
CA SER A 65 -11.56 -6.20 9.33
C SER A 65 -12.79 -6.03 8.42
N ASN A 66 -13.11 -4.80 7.99
CA ASN A 66 -14.24 -4.52 7.13
C ASN A 66 -13.77 -4.18 5.72
N LYS A 67 -13.88 -5.15 4.79
CA LYS A 67 -13.47 -5.02 3.39
C LYS A 67 -14.02 -3.76 2.71
N SER A 68 -15.25 -3.34 3.03
CA SER A 68 -15.87 -2.15 2.39
C SER A 68 -15.26 -0.80 2.80
N GLN A 69 -14.46 -0.77 3.86
CA GLN A 69 -13.78 0.45 4.34
C GLN A 69 -12.37 0.60 3.77
N ALA A 70 -11.84 -0.42 3.11
CA ALA A 70 -10.47 -0.42 2.63
C ALA A 70 -10.36 0.20 1.23
N GLN A 71 -9.24 0.88 0.98
CA GLN A 71 -8.82 1.33 -0.34
C GLN A 71 -7.95 0.26 -1.00
N PHE A 72 -7.16 -0.47 -0.21
CA PHE A 72 -6.26 -1.53 -0.69
C PHE A 72 -6.63 -2.86 -0.04
N ILE A 73 -6.70 -3.90 -0.86
CA ILE A 73 -7.13 -5.24 -0.44
C ILE A 73 -6.05 -6.24 -0.82
N ILE A 74 -5.59 -6.99 0.16
CA ILE A 74 -4.77 -8.19 -0.06
C ILE A 74 -5.73 -9.38 -0.14
N SER A 75 -5.84 -9.94 -1.34
CA SER A 75 -6.77 -11.00 -1.74
C SER A 75 -6.04 -12.34 -1.81
N GLU A 76 -6.76 -13.45 -1.62
CA GLU A 76 -6.26 -14.80 -1.94
C GLU A 76 -6.66 -15.27 -3.35
N SER A 77 -7.47 -14.48 -4.06
CA SER A 77 -7.92 -14.77 -5.42
C SER A 77 -6.93 -14.26 -6.46
N ARG A 78 -6.56 -15.14 -7.40
CA ARG A 78 -5.77 -14.81 -8.61
C ARG A 78 -6.49 -13.88 -9.61
N TYR A 79 -7.76 -13.56 -9.37
CA TYR A 79 -8.52 -12.58 -10.16
C TYR A 79 -8.51 -11.19 -9.52
N SER A 80 -7.46 -10.88 -8.76
CA SER A 80 -7.19 -9.52 -8.27
C SER A 80 -6.80 -8.59 -9.42
N ASP A 81 -6.83 -7.28 -9.18
CA ASP A 81 -6.40 -6.27 -10.15
C ASP A 81 -4.91 -6.44 -10.49
N TYR A 82 -4.10 -6.79 -9.48
CA TYR A 82 -2.68 -7.08 -9.66
C TYR A 82 -2.29 -8.40 -8.99
N THR A 83 -1.44 -9.17 -9.65
CA THR A 83 -0.75 -10.35 -9.12
C THR A 83 0.72 -10.04 -8.94
N VAL A 84 1.22 -10.14 -7.70
CA VAL A 84 2.57 -9.71 -7.35
C VAL A 84 3.34 -10.89 -6.76
N ARG A 85 4.44 -11.27 -7.41
CA ARG A 85 5.40 -12.19 -6.82
C ARG A 85 6.30 -11.43 -5.86
N ALA A 86 6.29 -11.79 -4.58
CA ALA A 86 7.05 -11.04 -3.59
C ALA A 86 7.90 -11.95 -2.69
N ASP A 87 9.21 -11.84 -2.83
CA ASP A 87 10.20 -12.74 -2.23
C ASP A 87 11.52 -11.99 -2.02
N ASP A 88 12.27 -12.29 -0.96
CA ASP A 88 13.58 -11.73 -0.65
C ASP A 88 14.69 -12.21 -1.60
N ASP A 89 14.50 -13.37 -2.25
CA ASP A 89 15.49 -14.02 -3.12
C ASP A 89 15.23 -13.87 -4.63
N VAL A 90 14.28 -13.00 -5.05
CA VAL A 90 14.04 -12.73 -6.48
C VAL A 90 15.32 -12.23 -7.13
N SER A 91 15.92 -12.96 -8.08
CA SER A 91 17.26 -12.61 -8.61
C SER A 91 17.28 -11.41 -9.57
N TYR A 92 16.14 -11.01 -10.13
CA TYR A 92 15.96 -9.84 -11.00
C TYR A 92 14.54 -9.29 -10.84
N PRO A 93 14.25 -8.62 -9.71
CA PRO A 93 12.93 -8.06 -9.49
C PRO A 93 12.71 -6.87 -10.42
N ASP A 94 11.46 -6.63 -10.76
CA ASP A 94 11.05 -5.38 -11.40
C ASP A 94 11.18 -4.19 -10.43
N LEU A 95 11.04 -4.45 -9.12
CA LEU A 95 11.25 -3.45 -8.07
C LEU A 95 11.95 -4.04 -6.85
N SER A 96 12.99 -3.36 -6.37
CA SER A 96 13.73 -3.71 -5.16
C SER A 96 13.52 -2.66 -4.06
N ILE A 97 12.94 -3.09 -2.94
CA ILE A 97 12.57 -2.21 -1.82
C ILE A 97 13.31 -2.64 -0.56
N LYS A 98 13.95 -1.67 0.11
CA LYS A 98 14.40 -1.83 1.49
C LYS A 98 13.32 -1.30 2.44
N ALA A 99 12.64 -2.18 3.17
CA ALA A 99 11.55 -1.80 4.06
C ALA A 99 11.77 -2.32 5.48
N GLY A 100 11.50 -1.49 6.49
CA GLY A 100 11.63 -1.83 7.90
C GLY A 100 11.44 -0.62 8.82
N ASP A 101 11.39 -0.83 10.12
CA ASP A 101 11.30 0.23 11.12
C ASP A 101 12.62 0.99 11.32
N ASP A 102 13.76 0.32 11.11
CA ASP A 102 15.11 0.86 11.26
C ASP A 102 15.74 1.42 9.97
N VAL A 103 14.94 1.58 8.90
CA VAL A 103 15.45 2.13 7.63
C VAL A 103 15.85 3.59 7.80
N SER A 104 17.12 3.89 7.50
CA SER A 104 17.68 5.25 7.51
C SER A 104 17.62 5.89 6.12
N TYR A 105 17.51 7.23 6.09
CA TYR A 105 17.38 8.02 4.86
C TYR A 105 16.29 7.46 3.94
N ALA A 106 15.11 7.22 4.53
CA ALA A 106 13.97 6.68 3.82
C ALA A 106 13.45 7.69 2.79
N ASP A 107 13.02 7.17 1.64
CA ASP A 107 12.30 7.91 0.61
C ASP A 107 10.87 8.23 1.03
N ILE A 108 10.30 7.35 1.86
CA ILE A 108 8.95 7.44 2.40
C ILE A 108 8.93 6.86 3.82
N THR A 109 8.20 7.51 4.71
CA THR A 109 7.99 7.11 6.11
C THR A 109 6.50 6.89 6.34
N ILE A 110 6.12 5.69 6.80
CA ILE A 110 4.73 5.25 6.92
C ILE A 110 4.44 4.88 8.38
N GLU A 111 3.40 5.48 8.96
CA GLU A 111 2.94 5.13 10.30
C GLU A 111 1.77 4.14 10.25
N ILE A 112 1.91 2.99 10.91
CA ILE A 112 0.82 2.04 11.12
C ILE A 112 0.05 2.38 12.40
N ARG A 113 -1.20 2.83 12.25
CA ARG A 113 -2.08 3.16 13.38
C ARG A 113 -3.11 2.07 13.63
N LYS A 114 -3.25 1.67 14.89
CA LYS A 114 -4.26 0.68 15.34
C LYS A 114 -5.66 1.28 15.49
N SER A 115 -5.78 2.60 15.60
CA SER A 115 -7.04 3.28 15.83
C SER A 115 -6.96 4.74 15.42
N GLY A 116 -8.12 5.36 15.20
CA GLY A 116 -8.23 6.76 14.80
C GLY A 116 -8.42 6.89 13.29
N THR A 117 -8.29 8.13 12.81
CA THR A 117 -8.34 8.44 11.39
C THR A 117 -6.96 8.24 10.78
N VAL A 118 -6.93 7.64 9.60
CA VAL A 118 -5.75 7.35 8.80
C VAL A 118 -5.97 7.78 7.35
N ASP A 119 -4.89 7.98 6.60
CA ASP A 119 -4.95 8.39 5.20
C ASP A 119 -5.36 7.23 4.29
N TYR A 120 -4.83 6.03 4.57
CA TYR A 120 -5.11 4.82 3.82
C TYR A 120 -5.55 3.67 4.72
N VAL A 121 -6.48 2.85 4.22
CA VAL A 121 -6.97 1.66 4.93
C VAL A 121 -6.71 0.42 4.09
N VAL A 122 -6.09 -0.58 4.71
CA VAL A 122 -5.80 -1.89 4.13
C VAL A 122 -6.72 -2.94 4.75
N TYR A 123 -7.25 -3.83 3.93
CA TYR A 123 -7.92 -5.07 4.35
C TYR A 123 -7.14 -6.27 3.80
N THR A 124 -7.17 -7.39 4.50
CA THR A 124 -6.53 -8.63 4.06
C THR A 124 -7.46 -9.82 4.23
N GLU A 125 -7.46 -10.71 3.25
CA GLU A 125 -8.09 -12.04 3.32
C GLU A 125 -7.15 -13.10 3.90
N LYS A 126 -5.84 -12.84 3.92
CA LYS A 126 -4.83 -13.74 4.51
C LYS A 126 -5.02 -13.86 6.03
N ASP A 127 -4.76 -15.06 6.56
CA ASP A 127 -4.72 -15.34 8.00
C ASP A 127 -3.63 -14.52 8.73
N PHE A 128 -2.51 -14.29 8.06
CA PHE A 128 -1.38 -13.51 8.56
C PHE A 128 -0.92 -12.52 7.50
N ILE A 129 -0.70 -11.29 7.92
CA ILE A 129 -0.21 -10.22 7.06
C ILE A 129 1.23 -9.89 7.42
N THR A 130 2.08 -9.78 6.42
CA THR A 130 3.49 -9.43 6.57
C THR A 130 3.75 -7.96 6.25
N LEU A 131 4.93 -7.46 6.61
CA LEU A 131 5.38 -6.13 6.19
C LEU A 131 5.40 -6.01 4.66
N ARG A 132 5.86 -7.06 3.99
CA ARG A 132 5.90 -7.18 2.53
C ARG A 132 4.52 -6.99 1.92
N ASP A 133 3.51 -7.68 2.46
CA ASP A 133 2.13 -7.56 1.98
C ASP A 133 1.61 -6.12 2.11
N ILE A 134 1.85 -5.49 3.27
CA ILE A 134 1.45 -4.10 3.52
C ILE A 134 2.13 -3.15 2.55
N VAL A 135 3.45 -3.26 2.38
CA VAL A 135 4.22 -2.40 1.48
C VAL A 135 3.71 -2.50 0.04
N ILE A 136 3.44 -3.71 -0.44
CA ILE A 136 2.93 -3.93 -1.80
C ILE A 136 1.55 -3.33 -1.98
N ALA A 137 0.64 -3.58 -1.03
CA ALA A 137 -0.71 -3.01 -1.07
C ALA A 137 -0.70 -1.47 -1.07
N LEU A 138 0.36 -0.86 -0.54
CA LEU A 138 0.54 0.59 -0.47
C LEU A 138 1.30 1.18 -1.66
N LEU A 139 1.76 0.39 -2.64
CA LEU A 139 2.47 0.92 -3.81
C LEU A 139 1.70 2.04 -4.55
N PRO A 140 0.37 1.99 -4.73
CA PRO A 140 -0.36 3.11 -5.31
C PRO A 140 -0.26 4.40 -4.49
N ALA A 141 -0.32 4.29 -3.15
CA ALA A 141 -0.16 5.43 -2.25
C ALA A 141 1.27 5.95 -2.28
N ILE A 142 2.27 5.07 -2.20
CA ILE A 142 3.69 5.43 -2.30
C ILE A 142 3.95 6.17 -3.63
N ASN A 143 3.40 5.70 -4.74
CA ASN A 143 3.57 6.36 -6.02
C ASN A 143 3.03 7.79 -6.00
N TYR A 144 1.82 7.97 -5.45
CA TYR A 144 1.18 9.27 -5.33
C TYR A 144 1.95 10.22 -4.40
N GLU A 145 2.31 9.78 -3.20
CA GLU A 145 3.00 10.61 -2.19
C GLU A 145 4.43 10.98 -2.60
N THR A 146 5.00 10.23 -3.54
CA THR A 146 6.34 10.50 -4.09
C THR A 146 6.30 11.26 -5.40
N ASP A 147 5.16 11.87 -5.75
CA ASP A 147 4.94 12.60 -7.00
C ASP A 147 5.34 11.79 -8.24
N PHE A 148 5.08 10.48 -8.22
CA PHE A 148 5.35 9.55 -9.33
C PHE A 148 6.84 9.47 -9.70
N LYS A 149 7.74 9.68 -8.74
CA LYS A 149 9.19 9.74 -9.00
C LYS A 149 9.84 8.41 -9.39
N PHE A 150 9.18 7.28 -9.13
CA PHE A 150 9.72 5.94 -9.36
C PHE A 150 9.10 5.33 -10.62
N GLU A 151 9.92 5.16 -11.67
CA GLU A 151 9.49 4.67 -12.98
C GLU A 151 8.90 3.26 -12.90
N GLU A 152 9.50 2.40 -12.08
CA GLU A 152 9.10 1.01 -11.88
C GLU A 152 7.68 0.88 -11.30
N ILE A 153 7.27 1.83 -10.44
CA ILE A 153 5.90 1.85 -9.92
C ILE A 153 4.93 2.46 -10.94
N ASN A 154 5.38 3.41 -11.77
CA ASN A 154 4.56 3.96 -12.83
C ASN A 154 4.21 2.88 -13.85
N GLU A 155 5.20 2.12 -14.32
CA GLU A 155 5.01 1.02 -15.27
C GLU A 155 3.99 -0.02 -14.78
N LEU A 156 3.92 -0.27 -13.48
CA LEU A 156 2.92 -1.18 -12.88
C LEU A 156 1.47 -0.67 -13.05
N PHE A 157 1.26 0.64 -13.03
CA PHE A 157 -0.08 1.25 -13.04
C PHE A 157 -0.43 1.93 -14.38
N GLU A 158 0.42 1.79 -15.39
CA GLU A 158 0.17 2.24 -16.77
C GLU A 158 -0.76 1.25 -17.50
N GLU A 159 -2.08 1.38 -17.28
CA GLU A 159 -3.11 0.85 -18.20
C GLU A 159 -3.69 1.93 -19.12
#